data_AF-A0A5S4FDL2-F1
#
_entry.id   AF-A0A5S4FDL2-F1
#
_cell.length_a   1.000
_cell.length_b   1.000
_cell.length_c   1.000
_cell.angle_alpha   90.00
_cell.angle_beta   90.00
_cell.angle_gamma   90.00
#
_symmetry.space_group_name_H-M   'P 1'
#
loop_
_entity.id
_entity.type
_entity.pdbx_description
1 polymer ?
#
loop_
_entity_poly.entity_id
_entity_poly.type
_entity_poly.pdbx_seq_one_letter_code
_entity_poly.pdbx_strand_id
1 'polypeptide(L)'
;MAFAYDIATDSLKWQSTPVAGDLALGSITFDGAGRLWGLTPDTLFEMDPATGQTVRTVQHQAYAWSTATQVWLDTRLFFHKGFLWGKVRGKVYRFDPGTMAFARIARPITNLTLGPDGHLYLSRNENFSTYRIC
;
A
#
# COMPACT_ATOMS: atom_id res chain seq x y z
N MET A 1 -12.62 0.15 5.25
CA MET A 1 -13.21 1.51 5.21
C MET A 1 -12.11 2.54 5.32
N ALA A 2 -12.18 3.60 4.51
CA ALA A 2 -11.32 4.78 4.62
C ALA A 2 -12.19 6.00 4.88
N PHE A 3 -11.61 7.04 5.49
CA PHE A 3 -12.28 8.31 5.70
C PHE A 3 -11.27 9.46 5.66
N ALA A 4 -11.75 10.65 5.33
CA ALA A 4 -11.01 11.89 5.53
C ALA A 4 -11.72 12.77 6.55
N TYR A 5 -10.93 13.32 7.45
CA TYR A 5 -11.38 14.18 8.54
C TYR A 5 -10.67 15.52 8.45
N ASP A 6 -11.42 16.60 8.56
CA ASP A 6 -10.90 17.95 8.69
C ASP A 6 -10.69 18.27 10.16
N ILE A 7 -9.42 18.36 10.57
CA ILE A 7 -9.05 18.62 11.97
C ILE A 7 -9.38 20.05 12.39
N ALA A 8 -9.30 21.02 11.47
CA ALA A 8 -9.52 22.43 11.80
C ALA A 8 -10.98 22.74 12.09
N THR A 9 -11.88 22.07 11.37
CA THR A 9 -13.34 22.24 11.51
C THR A 9 -14.02 21.14 12.32
N ASP A 10 -13.25 20.15 12.78
CA ASP A 10 -13.75 18.97 13.49
C ASP A 10 -14.88 18.26 12.73
N SER A 11 -14.66 17.98 11.44
CA SER A 11 -15.71 17.44 10.57
C SER A 11 -15.26 16.30 9.67
N LEU A 12 -16.14 15.31 9.48
CA LEU A 12 -15.96 14.24 8.50
C LEU A 12 -16.19 14.79 7.09
N LYS A 13 -15.19 14.69 6.22
CA LYS A 13 -15.31 15.11 4.82
C LYS A 13 -15.97 14.05 3.96
N TRP A 14 -15.49 12.82 4.08
CA TRP A 14 -16.03 11.66 3.38
C TRP A 14 -15.64 10.37 4.08
N GLN A 15 -16.39 9.31 3.76
CA GLN A 15 -16.15 7.94 4.18
C GLN A 15 -16.48 7.02 3.02
N SER A 16 -15.62 6.04 2.73
CA SER A 16 -15.77 5.15 1.58
C SER A 16 -15.23 3.74 1.81
N THR A 17 -15.60 2.85 0.89
CA THR A 17 -15.07 1.48 0.77
C THR A 17 -14.18 1.42 -0.47
N PRO A 18 -12.85 1.55 -0.33
CA PRO A 18 -11.97 1.78 -1.48
C PRO A 18 -11.88 0.60 -2.45
N VAL A 19 -11.93 -0.62 -1.92
CA VAL A 19 -11.97 -1.84 -2.71
C VAL A 19 -13.13 -2.67 -2.19
N ALA A 20 -14.15 -2.88 -3.02
CA ALA A 20 -15.33 -3.62 -2.64
C ALA A 20 -14.97 -5.10 -2.39
N GLY A 21 -15.45 -5.66 -1.28
CA GLY A 21 -15.15 -7.05 -0.87
C GLY A 21 -13.91 -7.19 0.02
N ASP A 22 -12.97 -6.25 -0.04
CA ASP A 22 -11.83 -6.25 0.87
C ASP A 22 -12.28 -5.94 2.30
N LEU A 23 -11.94 -6.83 3.23
CA LEU A 23 -12.34 -6.71 4.63
C LEU A 23 -11.37 -5.85 5.44
N ALA A 24 -10.20 -5.52 4.88
CA ALA A 24 -9.18 -4.75 5.56
C ALA A 24 -8.37 -3.90 4.58
N LEU A 25 -8.13 -2.65 4.96
CA LEU A 25 -7.19 -1.77 4.27
C LEU A 25 -5.84 -1.88 4.98
N GLY A 26 -4.76 -1.97 4.21
CA GLY A 26 -3.43 -2.13 4.75
C GLY A 26 -2.73 -0.81 5.04
N SER A 27 -2.18 -0.18 4.01
CA SER A 27 -1.42 1.06 4.13
C SER A 27 -1.78 2.03 3.03
N ILE A 28 -1.63 3.32 3.30
CA ILE A 28 -1.84 4.39 2.34
C ILE A 28 -0.62 5.30 2.23
N THR A 29 -0.46 5.97 1.10
CA THR A 29 0.61 6.97 0.88
C THR A 29 0.18 7.96 -0.20
N PHE A 30 0.81 9.13 -0.22
CA PHE A 30 0.70 10.04 -1.36
C PHE A 30 1.88 9.84 -2.30
N ASP A 31 1.65 10.01 -3.61
CA ASP A 31 2.74 10.11 -4.56
C ASP A 31 3.21 11.57 -4.78
N GLY A 32 4.21 11.75 -5.63
CA GLY A 32 4.78 13.06 -5.95
C GLY A 32 3.82 14.00 -6.71
N ALA A 33 2.67 13.51 -7.19
CA ALA A 33 1.62 14.30 -7.82
C ALA A 33 0.45 14.60 -6.87
N GLY A 34 0.53 14.18 -5.60
CA GLY A 34 -0.54 14.37 -4.61
C GLY A 34 -1.70 13.37 -4.74
N ARG A 35 -1.56 12.31 -5.53
CA ARG A 35 -2.57 11.24 -5.63
C ARG A 35 -2.48 10.34 -4.40
N LEU A 36 -3.63 9.95 -3.85
CA LEU A 36 -3.71 9.06 -2.70
C LEU A 36 -3.72 7.60 -3.17
N TRP A 37 -2.79 6.81 -2.65
CA TRP A 37 -2.64 5.40 -2.98
C TRP A 37 -2.87 4.56 -1.74
N GLY A 38 -3.39 3.35 -1.93
CA GLY A 38 -3.51 2.37 -0.86
C GLY A 38 -3.21 0.95 -1.32
N LEU A 39 -2.79 0.13 -0.36
CA LEU A 39 -2.42 -1.26 -0.54
C LEU A 39 -3.21 -2.12 0.42
N THR A 40 -3.92 -3.09 -0.11
CA THR A 40 -4.61 -4.16 0.62
C THR A 40 -3.83 -5.48 0.45
N PRO A 41 -4.21 -6.54 1.17
CA PRO A 41 -3.66 -7.88 0.98
C PRO A 41 -3.56 -8.36 -0.46
N ASP A 42 -4.39 -7.90 -1.40
CA ASP A 42 -4.33 -8.32 -2.80
C ASP A 42 -4.42 -7.22 -3.84
N THR A 43 -4.76 -5.99 -3.45
CA THR A 43 -5.04 -4.91 -4.39
C THR A 43 -4.23 -3.66 -4.08
N LEU A 44 -3.65 -3.03 -5.11
CA LEU A 44 -3.22 -1.63 -5.05
C LEU A 44 -4.35 -0.78 -5.64
N PHE A 45 -4.70 0.31 -4.99
CA PHE A 45 -5.71 1.24 -5.46
C PHE A 45 -5.23 2.69 -5.42
N GLU A 46 -5.73 3.48 -6.34
CA GLU A 46 -5.64 4.94 -6.36
C GLU A 46 -7.00 5.51 -5.97
N MET A 47 -7.00 6.53 -5.13
CA MET A 47 -8.18 7.22 -4.64
C MET A 47 -8.03 8.72 -4.84
N ASP A 48 -9.13 9.38 -5.19
CA ASP A 48 -9.23 10.83 -5.14
C ASP A 48 -9.36 11.29 -3.67
N PRO A 49 -8.36 12.02 -3.12
CA PRO A 49 -8.41 12.46 -1.73
C PRO A 49 -9.49 13.52 -1.45
N ALA A 50 -10.03 14.19 -2.47
CA ALA A 50 -11.07 15.19 -2.29
C ALA A 50 -12.45 14.53 -2.08
N THR A 51 -12.72 13.42 -2.77
CA THR A 51 -14.03 12.77 -2.80
C THR A 51 -14.07 11.40 -2.11
N GLY A 52 -12.91 10.79 -1.87
CA GLY A 52 -12.80 9.42 -1.37
C GLY A 52 -13.13 8.34 -2.39
N GLN A 53 -13.34 8.72 -3.66
CA GLN A 53 -13.67 7.78 -4.73
C GLN A 53 -12.43 7.04 -5.22
N THR A 54 -12.56 5.73 -5.42
CA THR A 54 -11.51 4.92 -6.03
C THR A 54 -11.46 5.21 -7.53
N VAL A 55 -10.28 5.63 -8.00
CA VAL A 55 -10.04 6.02 -9.39
C VAL A 55 -9.59 4.82 -10.21
N ARG A 56 -8.65 4.03 -9.68
CA ARG A 56 -8.11 2.83 -10.34
C ARG A 56 -7.74 1.77 -9.32
N THR A 57 -7.79 0.51 -9.74
CA THR A 57 -7.31 -0.64 -8.95
C THR A 57 -6.49 -1.58 -9.81
N VAL A 58 -5.58 -2.32 -9.19
CA VAL A 58 -4.89 -3.46 -9.79
C VAL A 58 -4.67 -4.55 -8.75
N GLN A 59 -5.10 -5.76 -9.08
CA GLN A 59 -4.87 -6.92 -8.21
C GLN A 59 -3.45 -7.45 -8.42
N HIS A 60 -2.67 -7.57 -7.34
CA HIS A 60 -1.27 -7.99 -7.37
C HIS A 60 -1.03 -9.44 -6.91
N GLN A 61 -2.03 -10.05 -6.29
CA GLN A 61 -2.05 -11.49 -5.94
C GLN A 61 -3.48 -11.96 -5.64
N ALA A 62 -3.67 -13.23 -5.32
CA ALA A 62 -4.96 -13.71 -4.81
C ALA A 62 -5.02 -13.59 -3.27
N TYR A 63 -6.20 -13.25 -2.74
CA TYR A 63 -6.53 -13.35 -1.33
C TYR A 63 -7.97 -13.86 -1.14
N ALA A 64 -8.15 -14.79 -0.21
CA ALA A 64 -9.43 -15.47 0.00
C ALA A 64 -10.35 -14.67 0.92
N TRP A 65 -10.79 -13.48 0.47
CA TRP A 65 -11.62 -12.56 1.27
C TRP A 65 -12.90 -13.22 1.81
N SER A 66 -13.55 -14.07 1.02
CA SER A 66 -14.83 -14.70 1.37
C SER A 66 -14.73 -15.73 2.52
N THR A 67 -13.54 -16.27 2.78
CA THR A 67 -13.32 -17.27 3.83
C THR A 67 -12.39 -16.77 4.94
N ALA A 68 -11.87 -15.55 4.83
CA ALA A 68 -11.00 -14.96 5.81
C ALA A 68 -11.76 -14.62 7.09
N THR A 69 -11.49 -15.36 8.17
CA THR A 69 -12.01 -15.07 9.53
C THR A 69 -11.14 -14.06 10.27
N GLN A 70 -9.89 -13.89 9.85
CA GLN A 70 -8.93 -12.94 10.39
C GLN A 70 -8.00 -12.42 9.28
N VAL A 71 -7.61 -11.15 9.36
CA VAL A 71 -6.66 -10.53 8.44
C VAL A 71 -5.47 -9.98 9.21
N TRP A 72 -4.30 -10.59 9.02
CA TRP A 72 -3.05 -10.08 9.56
C TRP A 72 -2.47 -9.05 8.58
N LEU A 73 -2.58 -7.77 8.93
CA LEU A 73 -2.05 -6.68 8.11
C LEU A 73 -0.58 -6.45 8.44
N ASP A 74 0.28 -6.82 7.49
CA ASP A 74 1.71 -6.61 7.55
C ASP A 74 2.18 -5.60 6.48
N THR A 75 1.23 -4.79 5.99
CA THR A 75 1.40 -3.95 4.81
C THR A 75 2.26 -2.73 5.09
N ARG A 76 3.03 -2.31 4.10
CA ARG A 76 3.70 -1.00 4.04
C ARG A 76 3.68 -0.49 2.61
N LEU A 77 3.52 0.81 2.42
CA LEU A 77 3.49 1.44 1.11
C LEU A 77 4.26 2.76 1.15
N PHE A 78 5.22 2.93 0.25
CA PHE A 78 6.02 4.14 0.13
C PHE A 78 6.05 4.60 -1.32
N PHE A 79 5.88 5.90 -1.58
CA PHE A 79 6.28 6.48 -2.85
C PHE A 79 7.75 6.89 -2.81
N HIS A 80 8.56 6.39 -3.74
CA HIS A 80 9.98 6.67 -3.79
C HIS A 80 10.52 6.53 -5.22
N LYS A 81 11.25 7.55 -5.67
CA LYS A 81 11.86 7.64 -7.02
C LYS A 81 10.87 7.32 -8.16
N GLY A 82 9.66 7.87 -8.10
CA GLY A 82 8.65 7.70 -9.16
C GLY A 82 7.84 6.41 -9.08
N PHE A 83 8.16 5.50 -8.16
CA PHE A 83 7.47 4.22 -8.00
C PHE A 83 6.84 4.09 -6.62
N LEU A 84 5.81 3.25 -6.53
CA LEU A 84 5.25 2.80 -5.27
C LEU A 84 5.92 1.48 -4.87
N TRP A 85 6.41 1.41 -3.65
CA TRP A 85 7.05 0.24 -3.07
C TRP A 85 6.17 -0.31 -1.97
N GLY A 86 5.57 -1.47 -2.24
CA GLY A 86 4.59 -2.12 -1.37
C GLY A 86 5.15 -3.39 -0.76
N LYS A 87 5.07 -3.53 0.56
CA LYS A 87 5.27 -4.81 1.26
C LYS A 87 3.91 -5.34 1.69
N VAL A 88 3.65 -6.62 1.45
CA VAL A 88 2.39 -7.29 1.81
C VAL A 88 2.53 -8.81 1.75
N ARG A 89 2.00 -9.53 2.74
CA ARG A 89 2.00 -11.01 2.84
C ARG A 89 3.35 -11.64 2.55
N GLY A 90 4.40 -11.11 3.19
CA GLY A 90 5.76 -11.63 3.02
C GLY A 90 6.43 -11.32 1.67
N LYS A 91 5.85 -10.45 0.84
CA LYS A 91 6.38 -10.08 -0.48
C LYS A 91 6.59 -8.57 -0.57
N VAL A 92 7.58 -8.16 -1.36
CA VAL A 92 7.75 -6.77 -1.79
C VAL A 92 7.49 -6.66 -3.28
N TYR A 93 6.74 -5.63 -3.64
CA TYR A 93 6.38 -5.27 -5.00
C TYR A 93 6.83 -3.83 -5.29
N ARG A 94 7.21 -3.59 -6.54
CA ARG A 94 7.32 -2.26 -7.13
C ARG A 94 6.15 -2.07 -8.07
N PHE A 95 5.42 -0.97 -7.93
CA PHE A 95 4.31 -0.59 -8.79
C PHE A 95 4.64 0.71 -9.52
N ASP A 96 4.29 0.74 -10.79
CA ASP A 96 4.35 1.93 -11.64
C ASP A 96 3.00 2.66 -11.56
N PRO A 97 2.95 3.89 -11.00
CA PRO A 97 1.70 4.62 -10.81
C PRO A 97 1.14 5.23 -12.11
N GLY A 98 1.92 5.28 -13.19
CA GLY A 98 1.44 5.68 -14.51
C GLY A 98 0.66 4.56 -15.18
N THR A 99 1.24 3.36 -15.20
CA THR A 99 0.73 2.21 -15.97
C THR A 99 -0.06 1.20 -15.16
N MET A 100 -0.06 1.29 -13.83
CA MET A 100 -0.58 0.26 -12.91
C MET A 100 0.14 -1.09 -13.00
N ALA A 101 1.26 -1.17 -13.73
CA ALA A 101 2.07 -2.39 -13.79
C ALA A 101 2.79 -2.63 -12.47
N PHE A 102 3.00 -3.91 -12.14
CA PHE A 102 3.73 -4.30 -10.94
C PHE A 102 4.72 -5.43 -11.18
N ALA A 103 5.79 -5.42 -10.40
CA ALA A 103 6.79 -6.48 -10.37
C ALA A 103 7.03 -6.92 -8.93
N ARG A 104 7.02 -8.23 -8.68
CA ARG A 104 7.45 -8.79 -7.40
C ARG A 104 8.97 -8.73 -7.33
N ILE A 105 9.49 -8.04 -6.33
CA ILE A 105 10.91 -7.79 -6.15
C ILE A 105 11.56 -8.88 -5.30
N ALA A 106 10.94 -9.23 -4.16
CA ALA A 106 11.52 -10.18 -3.22
C ALA A 106 10.46 -10.89 -2.36
N ARG A 107 10.82 -12.10 -1.90
CA ARG A 107 10.10 -12.91 -0.89
C ARG A 107 11.01 -14.00 -0.33
N PRO A 108 10.84 -14.49 0.92
CA PRO A 108 10.03 -13.90 1.97
C PRO A 108 10.66 -12.62 2.53
N ILE A 109 9.85 -11.59 2.81
CA ILE A 109 10.25 -10.31 3.42
C ILE A 109 9.39 -10.03 4.65
N THR A 110 10.02 -9.83 5.80
CA THR A 110 9.34 -9.47 7.05
C THR A 110 9.00 -7.99 7.08
N ASN A 111 9.94 -7.14 6.65
CA ASN A 111 9.76 -5.70 6.73
C ASN A 111 10.32 -4.95 5.51
N LEU A 112 9.75 -3.77 5.24
CA LEU A 112 10.20 -2.80 4.26
C LEU A 112 10.20 -1.42 4.91
N THR A 113 11.28 -0.66 4.81
CA THR A 113 11.28 0.74 5.26
C THR A 113 12.08 1.62 4.32
N LEU A 114 11.63 2.85 4.14
CA LEU A 114 12.43 3.90 3.51
C LEU A 114 13.26 4.59 4.60
N GLY A 115 14.58 4.57 4.45
CA GLY A 115 15.50 5.28 5.32
C GLY A 115 15.59 6.77 4.99
N PRO A 116 16.04 7.60 5.96
CA PRO A 116 16.26 9.04 5.72
C PRO A 116 17.40 9.30 4.73
N ASP A 117 18.26 8.32 4.48
CA ASP A 117 19.30 8.33 3.45
C ASP A 117 18.77 8.06 2.03
N GLY A 118 17.45 7.90 1.89
CA GLY A 118 16.81 7.65 0.60
C GLY A 118 16.96 6.22 0.10
N HIS A 119 17.34 5.26 0.95
CA HIS A 119 17.42 3.86 0.59
C HIS A 119 16.26 3.04 1.14
N LEU A 120 15.83 2.03 0.37
CA LEU A 120 14.88 1.03 0.83
C LEU A 120 15.63 -0.10 1.52
N TYR A 121 15.13 -0.45 2.70
CA TYR A 121 15.66 -1.51 3.55
C TYR A 121 14.63 -2.61 3.68
N LEU A 122 15.07 -3.84 3.41
CA LEU A 122 14.27 -5.04 3.55
C LEU A 122 14.82 -5.87 4.72
N SER A 123 13.98 -6.70 5.35
CA SER A 123 14.44 -7.70 6.32
C SER A 123 13.81 -9.07 6.05
N ARG A 124 14.50 -10.14 6.47
CA ARG A 124 14.04 -11.53 6.34
C ARG A 124 14.15 -12.25 7.68
N ASN A 125 13.04 -12.78 8.18
CA ASN A 125 12.95 -13.41 9.51
C ASN A 125 13.48 -12.47 10.61
N GLU A 126 14.23 -13.01 11.58
CA GLU A 126 14.88 -12.30 12.70
C GLU A 126 16.20 -11.61 12.28
N ASN A 127 16.67 -11.82 11.05
CA ASN A 127 17.91 -11.24 10.55
C ASN A 127 17.64 -9.98 9.72
N PHE A 128 18.29 -8.87 10.09
CA PHE A 128 18.37 -7.66 9.28
C PHE A 128 19.28 -7.92 8.07
N SER A 129 18.78 -8.63 7.06
CA SER A 129 19.46 -8.69 5.77
C SER A 129 19.19 -7.41 4.99
N THR A 130 20.11 -6.47 5.04
CA THR A 130 20.05 -5.18 4.34
C THR A 130 20.16 -5.41 2.83
N TYR A 131 19.04 -5.51 2.12
CA TYR A 131 19.06 -5.39 0.66
C TYR A 131 18.88 -3.92 0.32
N ARG A 132 19.93 -3.31 -0.24
CA ARG A 132 19.87 -1.95 -0.76
C ARG A 132 19.34 -2.02 -2.18
N ILE A 133 18.16 -1.44 -2.41
CA ILE A 133 17.64 -1.23 -3.75
C ILE A 133 17.90 0.25 -4.08
N CYS A 134 18.80 0.48 -5.05
CA CYS A 134 19.12 1.81 -5.58
C CYS A 134 18.43 2.03 -6.91
#